data_AF-A0A6N2W5M4-F1
#
_entry.id   AF-A0A6N2W5M4-F1
#
_cell.length_a   1.000
_cell.length_b   1.000
_cell.length_c   1.000
_cell.angle_alpha   90.00
_cell.angle_beta   90.00
_cell.angle_gamma   90.00
#
_symmetry.space_group_name_H-M   'P 1'
#
loop_
_entity.id
_entity.type
_entity.pdbx_description
1 polymer ?
#
loop_
_entity_poly.entity_id
_entity_poly.type
_entity_poly.pdbx_seq_one_letter_code
_entity_poly.pdbx_strand_id
1 'polypeptide(L)'
;MKEEKFLPLGSVILVKGSVKKLVLIGRGVVTILKGEQKYFDYVACTYPEGLIGENVLYLNHEDIEEVIQKGFQDEDDFRMQKSLKEHLDGLLKIENES
;
A
#
# COMPACT_ATOMS: atom_id res chain seq x y z
N MET A 1 -12.58 15.56 -1.81
CA MET A 1 -11.13 15.28 -1.80
C MET A 1 -10.97 13.79 -2.07
N LYS A 2 -10.10 13.42 -3.02
CA LYS A 2 -10.11 12.14 -3.73
C LYS A 2 -10.25 10.93 -2.80
N GLU A 3 -11.29 10.14 -3.02
CA GLU A 3 -11.40 8.79 -2.46
C GLU A 3 -10.36 7.89 -3.15
N GLU A 4 -9.11 7.94 -2.72
CA GLU A 4 -8.11 7.01 -3.24
C GLU A 4 -8.35 5.63 -2.63
N LYS A 5 -9.07 4.80 -3.39
CA LYS A 5 -9.24 3.38 -3.10
C LYS A 5 -7.87 2.72 -3.15
N PHE A 6 -7.56 1.88 -2.15
CA PHE A 6 -6.35 1.07 -2.17
C PHE A 6 -6.25 0.28 -3.49
N LEU A 7 -5.04 0.12 -4.03
CA LEU A 7 -4.85 -0.68 -5.23
C LEU A 7 -5.02 -2.19 -4.94
N PRO A 8 -5.56 -2.97 -5.90
CA PRO A 8 -5.64 -4.43 -5.81
C PRO A 8 -4.26 -5.06 -5.60
N LEU A 9 -4.19 -6.16 -4.83
CA LEU A 9 -2.93 -6.88 -4.64
C LEU A 9 -2.49 -7.50 -5.96
N GLY A 10 -1.18 -7.62 -6.15
CA GLY A 10 -0.60 -8.00 -7.44
C GLY A 10 -0.53 -6.85 -8.45
N SER A 11 -0.94 -5.63 -8.10
CA SER A 11 -0.72 -4.47 -8.97
C SER A 11 0.78 -4.25 -9.17
N VAL A 12 1.18 -4.07 -10.43
CA VAL A 12 2.55 -3.71 -10.80
C VAL A 12 2.62 -2.20 -10.93
N ILE A 13 3.53 -1.58 -10.21
CA ILE A 13 3.67 -0.13 -10.15
C ILE A 13 5.09 0.33 -10.45
N LEU A 14 5.20 1.61 -10.79
CA LEU A 14 6.43 2.38 -10.78
C LEU A 14 6.33 3.47 -9.71
N VAL A 15 7.40 3.68 -8.96
CA VAL A 15 7.48 4.75 -7.95
C VAL A 15 8.29 5.91 -8.46
N LYS A 16 8.00 7.11 -7.95
CA LYS A 16 8.69 8.36 -8.30
C LYS A 16 10.20 8.23 -8.20
N GLY A 17 10.90 8.60 -9.27
CA GLY A 17 12.37 8.58 -9.32
C GLY A 17 13.01 7.19 -9.44
N SER A 18 12.22 6.12 -9.59
CA SER A 18 12.71 4.77 -9.83
C SER A 18 12.35 4.28 -11.23
N VAL A 19 13.22 3.46 -11.81
CA VAL A 19 12.93 2.69 -13.04
C VAL A 19 12.54 1.24 -12.73
N LYS A 20 12.62 0.84 -11.45
CA LYS A 20 12.35 -0.54 -11.04
C LYS A 20 10.85 -0.73 -10.76
N LYS A 21 10.26 -1.74 -11.39
CA LYS A 21 8.88 -2.16 -11.15
C LYS A 21 8.76 -2.88 -9.82
N LEU A 22 7.67 -2.61 -9.12
CA LEU A 22 7.32 -3.27 -7.86
C LEU A 22 5.95 -3.93 -7.98
N VAL A 23 5.73 -5.01 -7.24
CA VAL A 23 4.42 -5.64 -7.08
C VAL A 23 3.91 -5.40 -5.66
N LEU A 24 2.69 -4.89 -5.56
CA LEU A 24 2.02 -4.69 -4.26
C LEU A 24 1.59 -6.05 -3.69
N ILE A 25 2.04 -6.35 -2.46
CA ILE A 25 1.78 -7.60 -1.75
C ILE A 25 1.06 -7.40 -0.40
N GLY A 26 0.86 -6.16 0.04
CA GLY A 26 0.13 -5.83 1.26
C GLY A 26 -0.43 -4.41 1.24
N ARG A 27 -1.36 -4.12 2.17
CA ARG A 27 -2.00 -2.80 2.37
C ARG A 27 -2.06 -2.43 3.83
N GLY A 28 -2.06 -1.13 4.12
CA GLY A 28 -2.33 -0.58 5.46
C GLY A 28 -1.44 -1.18 6.53
N VAL A 29 -0.12 -1.15 6.30
CA VAL A 29 0.85 -1.86 7.13
C VAL A 29 1.45 -0.92 8.16
N VAL A 30 1.50 -1.41 9.40
CA VAL A 30 2.20 -0.77 10.50
C VAL A 30 3.51 -1.50 10.74
N THR A 31 4.62 -0.76 10.76
CA THR A 31 5.94 -1.31 11.04
C THR A 31 6.73 -0.38 11.97
N ILE A 32 7.78 -0.90 12.59
CA ILE A 32 8.67 -0.10 13.44
C ILE A 32 9.92 0.26 12.63
N LEU A 33 10.07 1.54 12.31
CA LEU A 33 11.24 2.07 11.63
C LEU A 33 11.97 3.03 12.55
N LYS A 34 13.25 2.73 12.84
CA LYS A 34 14.10 3.54 13.74
C LYS A 34 13.49 3.72 15.14
N GLY A 35 12.75 2.73 15.63
CA GLY A 35 12.11 2.75 16.95
C GLY A 35 10.75 3.45 16.99
N GLU A 36 10.29 4.00 15.86
CA GLU A 36 8.99 4.66 15.76
C GLU A 36 8.00 3.78 14.99
N GLN A 37 6.76 3.71 15.48
CA GLN A 37 5.66 3.10 14.76
C GLN A 37 5.31 3.98 13.55
N LYS A 38 5.39 3.41 12.35
CA LYS A 38 5.04 4.08 11.10
C LYS A 38 3.98 3.30 10.34
N TYR A 39 3.06 4.04 9.76
CA TYR A 39 2.03 3.52 8.86
C TYR A 39 2.45 3.76 7.40
N PHE A 40 2.17 2.77 6.55
CA PHE A 40 2.33 2.86 5.11
C PHE A 40 1.11 2.28 4.40
N ASP A 41 0.75 2.88 3.27
CA ASP A 41 -0.39 2.40 2.48
C ASP A 41 -0.15 1.02 1.90
N TYR A 42 1.10 0.72 1.50
CA TYR A 42 1.43 -0.54 0.83
C TYR A 42 2.74 -1.15 1.30
N VAL A 43 2.80 -2.47 1.10
CA VAL A 43 4.04 -3.25 1.07
C VAL A 43 4.20 -3.86 -0.30
N ALA A 44 5.40 -3.80 -0.85
CA ALA A 44 5.73 -4.29 -2.17
C ALA A 44 7.02 -5.13 -2.20
N CYS A 45 7.17 -5.95 -3.23
CA CYS A 45 8.41 -6.63 -3.56
C CYS A 45 8.84 -6.27 -5.00
N THR A 46 10.06 -6.65 -5.36
CA THR A 46 10.64 -6.35 -6.68
C THR A 46 9.99 -7.19 -7.78
N TYR A 47 9.86 -6.62 -8.98
CA TYR A 47 9.44 -7.35 -10.17
C TYR A 47 10.53 -7.26 -11.27
N PRO A 48 10.87 -8.37 -11.95
CA PRO A 48 10.24 -9.70 -11.92
C PRO A 48 10.77 -10.65 -10.85
N GLU A 49 11.70 -10.23 -10.00
CA GLU A 49 12.41 -11.14 -9.09
C GLU A 49 11.53 -11.68 -7.96
N GLY A 50 10.44 -10.98 -7.61
CA GLY A 50 9.55 -11.32 -6.51
C GLY A 50 10.12 -10.94 -5.15
N LEU A 51 9.68 -11.67 -4.12
CA LEU A 51 10.17 -11.52 -2.75
C LEU A 51 11.50 -12.28 -2.60
N ILE A 52 12.57 -11.56 -2.27
CA ILE A 52 13.90 -12.14 -2.02
C ILE A 52 14.16 -12.12 -0.51
N GLY A 53 14.07 -13.28 0.13
CA GLY A 53 14.16 -13.40 1.59
C GLY A 53 13.01 -12.65 2.27
N GLU A 54 13.33 -11.75 3.20
CA GLU A 54 12.36 -10.90 3.91
C GLU A 54 12.38 -9.45 3.41
N ASN A 55 13.04 -9.18 2.28
CA ASN A 55 13.21 -7.83 1.75
C ASN A 55 11.92 -7.33 1.09
N VAL A 56 11.22 -6.46 1.80
CA VAL A 56 10.04 -5.74 1.31
C VAL A 56 10.28 -4.24 1.29
N LEU A 57 9.51 -3.54 0.45
CA LEU A 57 9.49 -2.08 0.38
C LEU A 57 8.17 -1.58 0.95
N TYR A 58 8.25 -0.56 1.79
CA TYR A 58 7.09 0.17 2.32
C TYR A 58 6.94 1.47 1.53
N LEU A 59 5.73 1.79 1.07
CA LEU A 59 5.45 3.00 0.31
C LEU A 59 4.03 3.51 0.55
N ASN A 60 3.83 4.80 0.33
CA ASN A 60 2.52 5.44 0.34
C ASN A 60 1.95 5.54 -1.08
N HIS A 61 0.64 5.75 -1.20
CA HIS A 61 -0.01 5.92 -2.49
C HIS A 61 0.56 7.12 -3.26
N GLU A 62 0.96 8.18 -2.55
CA GLU A 62 1.59 9.36 -3.14
C GLU A 62 2.96 9.09 -3.77
N ASP A 63 3.63 7.99 -3.41
CA ASP A 63 4.93 7.61 -3.99
C ASP A 63 4.77 6.95 -5.37
N ILE A 64 3.55 6.51 -5.71
CA ILE A 64 3.25 5.83 -6.97
C ILE A 64 3.23 6.86 -8.10
N GLU A 65 4.11 6.67 -9.08
CA GLU A 65 4.14 7.45 -10.31
C GLU A 65 3.15 6.87 -11.33
N GLU A 66 3.16 5.55 -11.50
CA GLU A 66 2.38 4.87 -12.53
C GLU A 66 1.92 3.48 -12.06
N VAL A 67 0.68 3.12 -12.39
CA VAL A 67 0.17 1.74 -12.26
C VAL A 67 0.29 1.06 -13.62
N ILE A 68 1.33 0.24 -13.79
CA ILE A 68 1.64 -0.48 -15.03
C ILE A 68 0.60 -1.57 -15.32
N GLN A 69 0.16 -2.27 -14.28
CA GLN A 69 -0.82 -3.34 -14.36
C GLN A 69 -1.66 -3.33 -13.08
N LYS A 70 -2.98 -3.29 -13.22
CA LYS A 70 -3.87 -3.45 -12.08
C LYS A 70 -3.91 -4.92 -11.65
N GLY A 71 -3.79 -5.15 -10.35
CA GLY A 71 -3.80 -6.48 -9.72
C GLY A 71 -5.16 -7.17 -9.75
N PHE A 72 -5.22 -8.33 -9.09
CA PHE A 72 -6.44 -9.13 -9.00
C PHE A 72 -7.47 -8.46 -8.10
N GLN A 73 -8.73 -8.47 -8.53
CA GLN A 73 -9.83 -7.81 -7.84
C GLN A 73 -11.11 -8.63 -7.98
N ASP A 74 -11.73 -8.91 -6.85
CA ASP A 74 -13.01 -9.60 -6.70
C ASP A 74 -13.79 -9.01 -5.53
N GLU A 75 -14.91 -9.65 -5.16
CA GLU A 75 -15.75 -9.18 -4.05
C GLU A 75 -15.00 -9.12 -2.71
N ASP A 76 -14.10 -10.07 -2.45
CA ASP A 76 -13.32 -10.11 -1.22
C ASP A 76 -12.28 -8.99 -1.18
N ASP A 77 -11.64 -8.68 -2.31
CA ASP A 77 -10.78 -7.52 -2.46
C ASP A 77 -11.54 -6.22 -2.13
N PHE A 78 -12.73 -6.03 -2.70
CA PHE A 78 -13.55 -4.84 -2.43
C PHE A 78 -13.95 -4.73 -0.95
N ARG A 79 -14.35 -5.84 -0.32
CA ARG A 79 -14.69 -5.89 1.11
C ARG A 79 -13.50 -5.53 1.98
N MET A 80 -12.32 -6.07 1.67
CA MET A 80 -11.07 -5.78 2.39
C MET A 80 -10.71 -4.29 2.28
N GLN A 81 -10.73 -3.72 1.07
CA GLN A 81 -10.42 -2.30 0.87
C GLN A 81 -11.39 -1.38 1.64
N LYS A 82 -12.68 -1.74 1.67
CA LYS A 82 -13.69 -0.99 2.42
C LYS A 82 -13.40 -1.03 3.93
N SER A 83 -13.14 -2.21 4.48
CA SER A 83 -12.83 -2.38 5.90
C SER A 83 -11.57 -1.60 6.30
N LEU A 84 -10.52 -1.63 5.48
CA LEU A 84 -9.30 -0.85 5.72
C LEU A 84 -9.56 0.66 5.73
N LYS A 85 -10.36 1.16 4.78
CA LYS A 85 -10.73 2.58 4.72
C LYS A 85 -11.50 3.01 5.97
N GLU A 86 -12.51 2.24 6.38
CA GLU A 86 -13.31 2.53 7.57
C GLU A 86 -12.45 2.56 8.84
N HIS A 87 -11.48 1.64 8.95
CA HIS A 87 -10.55 1.62 10.06
C HIS A 87 -9.63 2.85 10.08
N LEU A 88 -9.06 3.22 8.93
CA LEU A 88 -8.18 4.38 8.80
C LEU A 88 -8.91 5.70 9.08
N ASP A 89 -10.13 5.86 8.56
CA ASP A 89 -10.97 7.02 8.83
C ASP A 89 -11.33 7.14 10.32
N GLY A 90 -11.47 6.00 11.02
CA GLY A 90 -11.68 5.97 12.47
C GLY A 90 -10.46 6.47 13.25
N LEU A 91 -9.25 6.04 12.86
CA LEU A 91 -8.00 6.47 13.49
C LEU A 91 -7.76 7.97 13.32
N LEU A 92 -7.93 8.50 12.10
CA LEU A 92 -7.73 9.92 11.81
C LEU A 92 -8.68 10.83 12.57
N LYS A 93 -9.89 10.38 12.90
CA LYS A 93 -10.83 11.18 13.72
C LYS A 93 -10.36 11.31 15.16
N ILE A 94 -9.74 10.27 15.72
CA ILE A 94 -9.25 10.28 17.11
C ILE A 94 -8.07 11.25 17.26
N GLU A 95 -7.16 11.31 16.28
CA GLU A 95 -6.02 12.23 16.31
C GLU A 95 -6.41 13.71 16.16
N ASN A 96 -7.52 14.01 15.48
CA ASN A 96 -7.98 15.40 15.28
C ASN A 96 -8.87 15.94 16.43
N GLU A 97 -9.28 15.07 17.35
CA GLU A 97 -10.06 15.43 18.55
C GLU A 97 -9.22 15.47 19.84
N SER A 98 -7.90 15.23 19.74
CA SER A 98 -6.94 15.20 20.87
C SER A 98 -6.03 16.43 20.92
#